data_AF-X0SAA9-F1
#
_entry.id   AF-X0SAA9-F1
#
_cell.length_a   1.000
_cell.length_b   1.000
_cell.length_c   1.000
_cell.angle_alpha   90.00
_cell.angle_beta   90.00
_cell.angle_gamma   90.00
#
_symmetry.space_group_name_H-M   'P 1'
#
loop_
_entity.id
_entity.type
_entity.pdbx_description
1 polymer ?
#
loop_
_entity_poly.entity_id
_entity_poly.type
_entity_poly.pdbx_seq_one_letter_code
_entity_poly.pdbx_strand_id
1 'polypeptide(L)'
;MQTVPKTQMGSEIDWLLSQPEPVRDRIIQSLPPSEYRALEDELYRWERFARPDQREPPGDWFLWIMQCGRGWGKTRTAAETVRARIDAGLCKTVNVAAPTWLDVMDTMVMGSAEAPGLMGVWPAHRKPSLRLSKDDP
;
A
#
# COMPACT_ATOMS: atom_id res chain seq x y z
N MET A 1 -34.25 -3.79 5.16
CA MET A 1 -33.15 -4.62 5.68
C MET A 1 -32.60 -5.40 4.49
N GLN A 2 -31.67 -4.80 3.74
CA GLN A 2 -31.11 -5.44 2.54
C GLN A 2 -29.97 -6.34 3.01
N THR A 3 -30.19 -7.64 2.89
CA THR A 3 -29.18 -8.66 3.16
C THR A 3 -28.12 -8.61 2.08
N VAL A 4 -26.88 -8.41 2.50
CA VAL A 4 -25.70 -8.43 1.61
C VAL A 4 -25.58 -9.85 1.03
N PRO A 5 -25.57 -10.01 -0.31
CA PRO A 5 -25.46 -11.32 -0.93
C PRO A 5 -24.01 -11.81 -0.83
N LYS A 6 -23.80 -12.97 -0.19
CA LYS A 6 -22.51 -13.67 -0.09
C LYS A 6 -22.04 -14.08 -1.49
N THR A 7 -21.15 -13.31 -2.12
CA THR A 7 -20.48 -13.74 -3.37
C THR A 7 -19.08 -13.14 -3.43
N GLN A 8 -18.06 -14.02 -3.56
CA GLN A 8 -16.64 -13.74 -3.89
C GLN A 8 -16.16 -12.30 -3.60
N MET A 9 -15.33 -12.13 -2.56
CA MET A 9 -14.82 -10.84 -2.03
C MET A 9 -14.37 -9.80 -3.07
N GLY A 10 -13.94 -10.20 -4.27
CA GLY A 10 -13.68 -9.27 -5.38
C GLY A 10 -14.89 -8.39 -5.73
N SER A 11 -16.08 -9.00 -5.87
CA SER A 11 -17.32 -8.31 -6.26
C SER A 11 -17.95 -7.46 -5.16
N GLU A 12 -17.77 -7.83 -3.89
CA GLU A 12 -18.32 -7.08 -2.75
C GLU A 12 -17.57 -5.77 -2.52
N ILE A 13 -16.24 -5.80 -2.67
CA ILE A 13 -15.39 -4.60 -2.55
C ILE A 13 -15.65 -3.64 -3.71
N ASP A 14 -15.76 -4.14 -4.95
CA ASP A 14 -16.08 -3.31 -6.11
C ASP A 14 -17.44 -2.63 -5.93
N TRP A 15 -18.43 -3.38 -5.44
CA TRP A 15 -19.73 -2.82 -5.10
C TRP A 15 -19.64 -1.76 -4.00
N LEU A 16 -18.87 -2.00 -2.93
CA LEU A 16 -18.70 -1.03 -1.84
C LEU A 16 -18.05 0.26 -2.35
N LEU A 17 -17.03 0.14 -3.20
CA LEU A 17 -16.34 1.26 -3.81
C LEU A 17 -17.22 2.04 -4.80
N SER A 18 -18.19 1.38 -5.44
CA SER A 18 -19.16 2.05 -6.32
C SER A 18 -20.26 2.81 -5.58
N GLN A 19 -20.39 2.65 -4.25
CA GLN A 19 -21.41 3.37 -3.48
C GLN A 19 -21.03 4.84 -3.24
N PRO A 20 -22.01 5.75 -3.11
CA PRO A 20 -21.77 7.12 -2.66
C PRO A 20 -21.05 7.15 -1.31
N GLU A 21 -20.18 8.15 -1.11
CA GLU A 21 -19.37 8.29 0.12
C GLU A 21 -20.18 8.19 1.42
N PRO A 22 -21.33 8.86 1.59
CA PRO A 22 -22.12 8.74 2.83
C PRO A 22 -22.66 7.32 3.09
N VAL A 23 -22.91 6.55 2.02
CA VAL A 23 -23.40 5.18 2.11
C VAL A 23 -22.25 4.24 2.45
N ARG A 24 -21.13 4.40 1.75
CA ARG A 24 -19.90 3.64 1.99
C ARG A 24 -19.43 3.80 3.43
N ASP A 25 -19.37 5.02 3.94
CA ASP A 25 -18.90 5.31 5.30
C ASP A 25 -19.79 4.64 6.35
N ARG A 26 -21.12 4.70 6.16
CA ARG A 26 -22.06 4.02 7.07
C ARG A 26 -21.84 2.50 7.08
N ILE A 27 -21.62 1.90 5.91
CA ILE A 27 -21.33 0.47 5.81
C ILE A 27 -20.05 0.15 6.57
N ILE A 28 -18.96 0.87 6.28
CA ILE A 28 -17.65 0.67 6.91
C ILE A 28 -17.73 0.81 8.43
N GLN A 29 -18.44 1.81 8.94
CA GLN A 29 -18.63 2.03 10.38
C GLN A 29 -19.47 0.96 11.07
N SER A 30 -20.31 0.23 10.31
CA SER A 30 -21.13 -0.87 10.83
C SER A 30 -20.42 -2.22 10.85
N LEU A 31 -19.23 -2.32 10.24
CA LEU A 31 -18.50 -3.58 10.15
C LEU A 31 -17.94 -3.98 11.53
N PRO A 32 -18.03 -5.27 11.90
CA PRO A 32 -17.26 -5.83 12.99
C PRO A 32 -15.75 -5.58 12.79
N PRO A 33 -14.94 -5.46 13.87
CA PRO A 33 -13.52 -5.18 13.76
C PRO A 33 -12.73 -6.16 12.86
N SER A 34 -13.12 -7.44 12.81
CA SER A 34 -12.50 -8.44 11.94
C SER A 34 -12.81 -8.21 10.46
N GLU A 35 -14.05 -7.84 10.14
CA GLU A 35 -14.48 -7.55 8.76
C GLU A 35 -13.88 -6.22 8.28
N TYR A 36 -13.80 -5.22 9.17
CA TYR A 36 -13.10 -3.97 8.88
C TYR A 36 -11.61 -4.20 8.56
N ARG A 37 -10.91 -5.06 9.31
CA ARG A 37 -9.50 -5.39 9.02
C ARG A 37 -9.35 -6.13 7.69
N ALA A 38 -10.22 -7.09 7.40
CA ALA A 38 -10.22 -7.79 6.11
C ALA A 38 -10.50 -6.83 4.95
N LEU A 39 -11.42 -5.89 5.13
CA LEU A 39 -11.68 -4.80 4.18
C LEU A 39 -10.43 -3.94 3.99
N GLU A 40 -9.77 -3.49 5.07
CA GLU A 40 -8.52 -2.73 4.98
C GLU A 40 -7.45 -3.51 4.20
N ASP A 41 -7.24 -4.79 4.50
CA ASP A 41 -6.24 -5.61 3.80
C ASP A 41 -6.50 -5.67 2.29
N GLU A 42 -7.77 -5.80 1.87
CA GLU A 42 -8.15 -5.79 0.45
C GLU A 42 -8.01 -4.40 -0.20
N LEU A 43 -8.35 -3.33 0.51
CA LEU A 43 -8.18 -1.96 0.00
C LEU A 43 -6.71 -1.55 -0.13
N TYR A 44 -5.84 -2.17 0.65
CA TYR A 44 -4.39 -2.00 0.58
C TYR A 44 -3.71 -3.00 -0.38
N ARG A 45 -4.44 -3.89 -1.05
CA ARG A 45 -3.86 -4.86 -1.99
C ARG A 45 -3.41 -4.16 -3.28
N TRP A 46 -2.10 -3.88 -3.41
CA TRP A 46 -1.58 -3.12 -4.54
C TRP A 46 -1.88 -3.75 -5.90
N GLU A 47 -1.88 -5.08 -5.99
CA GLU A 47 -2.12 -5.81 -7.24
C GLU A 47 -3.47 -5.49 -7.88
N ARG A 48 -4.46 -5.06 -7.07
CA ARG A 48 -5.78 -4.62 -7.52
C ARG A 48 -5.74 -3.29 -8.26
N PHE A 49 -4.84 -2.39 -7.87
CA PHE A 49 -4.78 -1.01 -8.36
C PHE A 49 -3.57 -0.76 -9.27
N ALA A 50 -2.53 -1.58 -9.17
CA ALA A 50 -1.31 -1.49 -9.96
C ALA A 50 -1.60 -1.70 -11.44
N ARG A 51 -1.11 -0.78 -12.26
CA ARG A 51 -1.01 -1.00 -13.71
C ARG A 51 -0.05 -2.15 -14.00
N PRO A 52 -0.18 -2.85 -15.14
CA PRO A 52 0.70 -3.96 -15.49
C PRO A 52 2.20 -3.60 -15.46
N ASP A 53 2.56 -2.38 -15.87
CA ASP A 53 3.95 -1.88 -15.88
C ASP A 53 4.48 -1.44 -14.51
N GLN A 54 3.61 -1.31 -13.51
CA GLN A 54 3.95 -1.03 -12.11
C GLN A 54 4.14 -2.32 -11.29
N ARG A 55 4.02 -3.48 -11.92
CA ARG A 55 4.26 -4.77 -11.25
C ARG A 55 5.70 -5.19 -11.42
N GLU A 56 6.18 -5.90 -10.42
CA GLU A 56 7.49 -6.52 -10.46
C GLU A 56 7.59 -7.46 -11.68
N PRO A 57 8.64 -7.37 -12.52
CA PRO A 57 8.76 -8.22 -13.69
C PRO A 57 8.96 -9.68 -13.27
N PRO A 58 8.40 -10.64 -14.03
CA PRO A 58 8.53 -12.05 -13.71
C PRO A 58 9.96 -12.56 -13.91
N GLY A 59 10.32 -13.60 -13.16
CA GLY A 59 11.62 -14.28 -13.27
C GLY A 59 12.72 -13.69 -12.40
N ASP A 60 13.92 -14.23 -12.56
CA ASP A 60 15.09 -13.82 -11.79
C ASP A 60 15.80 -12.67 -12.49
N TRP A 61 15.75 -11.50 -11.87
CA TRP A 61 16.45 -10.32 -12.34
C TRP A 61 17.34 -9.78 -11.22
N PHE A 62 18.49 -9.25 -11.61
CA PHE A 62 19.41 -8.60 -10.68
C PHE A 62 19.02 -7.15 -10.40
N LEU A 63 18.48 -6.46 -11.40
CA LEU A 63 18.11 -5.05 -11.31
C LEU A 63 16.79 -4.78 -12.05
N TRP A 64 15.88 -4.10 -11.36
CA TRP A 64 14.66 -3.55 -11.96
C TRP A 64 14.75 -2.02 -12.01
N ILE A 65 14.64 -1.45 -13.21
CA ILE A 65 14.69 0.00 -13.45
C ILE A 65 13.31 0.48 -13.91
N MET A 66 12.73 1.46 -13.19
CA MET A 66 11.49 2.14 -13.58
C MET A 66 11.79 3.42 -14.38
N GLN A 67 11.99 3.30 -15.69
CA GLN A 67 12.21 4.46 -16.58
C GLN A 67 10.89 5.18 -16.88
N CYS A 68 10.52 6.14 -16.03
CA CYS A 68 9.21 6.78 -16.09
C CYS A 68 9.19 8.27 -15.71
N GLY A 69 8.16 8.97 -16.19
CA GLY A 69 7.97 10.41 -15.98
C GLY A 69 7.28 10.80 -14.66
N ARG A 70 6.88 12.07 -14.58
CA ARG A 70 6.01 12.57 -13.50
C ARG A 70 4.62 11.94 -13.62
N GLY A 71 4.00 11.64 -12.48
CA GLY A 71 2.64 11.07 -12.44
C GLY A 71 2.54 9.57 -12.77
N TRP A 72 3.64 8.90 -13.12
CA TRP A 72 3.63 7.46 -13.38
C TRP A 72 3.37 6.61 -12.12
N GLY A 73 3.66 7.14 -10.93
CA GLY A 73 3.47 6.42 -9.67
C GLY A 73 4.72 5.69 -9.15
N LYS A 74 5.92 6.18 -9.50
CA LYS A 74 7.20 5.57 -9.11
C LYS A 74 7.39 5.39 -7.60
N THR A 75 7.05 6.42 -6.81
CA THR A 75 7.20 6.38 -5.35
C THR A 75 6.32 5.30 -4.72
N ARG A 76 5.02 5.29 -5.06
CA ARG A 76 4.09 4.27 -4.58
C ARG A 76 4.49 2.87 -5.05
N THR A 77 4.86 2.72 -6.31
CA THR A 77 5.29 1.42 -6.88
C THR A 77 6.49 0.85 -6.12
N ALA A 78 7.50 1.68 -5.84
CA ALA A 78 8.65 1.29 -5.05
C ALA A 78 8.26 0.86 -3.62
N ALA A 79 7.44 1.65 -2.93
CA ALA A 79 7.00 1.37 -1.57
C ALA A 79 6.16 0.08 -1.48
N GLU A 80 5.21 -0.12 -2.39
CA GLU A 80 4.36 -1.31 -2.45
C GLU A 80 5.19 -2.56 -2.79
N THR A 81 6.21 -2.44 -3.65
CA THR A 81 7.13 -3.56 -3.94
C THR A 81 7.93 -3.96 -2.70
N VAL A 82 8.44 -2.97 -1.95
CA VAL A 82 9.13 -3.22 -0.68
C VAL A 82 8.20 -3.92 0.30
N ARG A 83 6.96 -3.43 0.45
CA ARG A 83 5.95 -4.07 1.28
C ARG A 83 5.71 -5.51 0.87
N ALA A 84 5.45 -5.78 -0.41
CA ALA A 84 5.16 -7.11 -0.91
C ALA A 84 6.31 -8.10 -0.62
N ARG A 85 7.56 -7.67 -0.83
CA ARG A 85 8.74 -8.50 -0.53
C ARG A 85 8.95 -8.76 0.96
N ILE A 86 8.71 -7.76 1.81
CA ILE A 86 8.76 -7.93 3.27
C ILE A 86 7.66 -8.88 3.73
N ASP A 87 6.42 -8.67 3.29
CA ASP A 87 5.25 -9.47 3.66
C ASP A 87 5.40 -10.93 3.18
N ALA A 88 6.08 -11.16 2.06
CA ALA A 88 6.43 -12.48 1.55
C ALA A 88 7.67 -13.11 2.23
N GLY A 89 8.34 -12.39 3.13
CA GLY A 89 9.55 -12.85 3.82
C GLY A 89 10.80 -12.93 2.93
N LEU A 90 10.78 -12.32 1.74
CA LEU A 90 11.89 -12.32 0.79
C LEU A 90 13.02 -11.38 1.21
N CYS A 91 12.71 -10.37 2.03
CA CYS A 91 13.71 -9.50 2.64
C CYS A 91 13.32 -9.10 4.07
N LYS A 92 14.33 -8.81 4.90
CA LYS A 92 14.16 -8.30 6.27
C LYS A 92 14.69 -6.89 6.44
N THR A 93 15.53 -6.44 5.52
CA THR A 93 16.20 -5.14 5.54
C THR A 93 16.19 -4.57 4.14
N VAL A 94 15.83 -3.30 4.03
CA VAL A 94 15.77 -2.56 2.77
C VAL A 94 16.59 -1.29 2.93
N ASN A 95 17.51 -1.05 2.00
CA ASN A 95 18.25 0.20 1.92
C ASN A 95 17.51 1.15 0.97
N VAL A 96 17.32 2.38 1.40
CA VAL A 96 16.73 3.47 0.59
C VAL A 96 17.75 4.59 0.48
N ALA A 97 17.85 5.19 -0.70
CA ALA A 97 18.86 6.20 -0.98
C ALA A 97 18.26 7.32 -1.85
N ALA A 98 18.56 8.56 -1.48
CA ALA A 98 18.19 9.77 -2.19
C ALA A 98 19.33 10.81 -2.04
N PRO A 99 19.32 11.92 -2.79
CA PRO A 99 20.36 12.94 -2.69
C PRO A 99 20.53 13.52 -1.28
N THR A 100 19.44 13.65 -0.52
CA THR A 100 19.48 14.14 0.86
C THR A 100 18.66 13.26 1.81
N TRP A 101 18.94 13.38 3.12
CA TRP A 101 18.13 12.78 4.19
C TRP A 101 16.66 13.23 4.11
N LEU A 102 16.43 14.50 3.80
CA LEU A 102 15.07 15.03 3.68
C LEU A 102 14.33 14.39 2.50
N ASP A 103 15.01 14.17 1.37
CA ASP A 103 14.41 13.46 0.23
C ASP A 103 14.02 12.03 0.59
N VAL A 104 14.86 11.32 1.35
CA VAL A 104 14.50 9.98 1.87
C VAL A 104 13.27 10.07 2.76
N MET A 105 13.27 10.97 3.74
CA MET A 105 12.21 11.05 4.73
C MET A 105 10.88 11.51 4.12
N ASP A 106 10.87 12.63 3.42
CA ASP A 106 9.65 13.25 2.91
C ASP A 106 9.08 12.51 1.70
N THR A 107 9.93 11.92 0.84
CA THR A 107 9.45 11.24 -0.37
C THR A 107 9.30 9.73 -0.18
N MET A 108 10.31 9.06 0.37
CA MET A 108 10.36 7.59 0.37
C MET A 108 9.74 6.98 1.62
N VAL A 109 9.97 7.59 2.79
CA VAL A 109 9.48 7.06 4.08
C VAL A 109 8.06 7.54 4.37
N MET A 110 7.86 8.85 4.49
CA MET A 110 6.56 9.43 4.81
C MET A 110 5.66 9.50 3.58
N GLY A 111 6.22 9.96 2.46
CA GLY A 111 5.47 10.26 1.25
C GLY A 111 4.99 11.71 1.20
N SER A 112 4.58 12.11 0.01
CA SER A 112 4.06 13.45 -0.26
C SER A 112 2.53 13.43 -0.35
N ALA A 113 1.92 14.59 -0.58
CA ALA A 113 0.48 14.69 -0.83
C ALA A 113 0.05 13.91 -2.09
N GLU A 114 0.95 13.75 -3.06
CA GLU A 114 0.67 13.08 -4.33
C GLU A 114 0.85 11.56 -4.29
N ALA A 115 1.70 11.04 -3.40
CA ALA A 115 1.96 9.61 -3.33
C ALA A 115 2.44 9.17 -1.94
N PRO A 116 1.93 8.02 -1.42
CA PRO A 116 2.41 7.47 -0.17
C PRO A 116 3.87 7.00 -0.29
N GLY A 117 4.62 7.17 0.79
CA GLY A 117 5.88 6.47 1.03
C GLY A 117 5.65 5.15 1.77
N LEU A 118 6.72 4.55 2.29
CA LEU A 118 6.67 3.30 3.06
C LEU A 118 5.64 3.35 4.20
N MET A 119 5.53 4.45 4.94
CA MET A 119 4.59 4.57 6.06
C MET A 119 3.12 4.65 5.63
N GLY A 120 2.85 4.81 4.33
CA GLY A 120 1.51 4.96 3.77
C GLY A 120 0.98 3.74 3.02
N VAL A 121 1.80 2.69 2.82
CA VAL A 121 1.41 1.51 2.02
C VAL A 121 0.99 0.30 2.84
N TRP A 122 1.02 0.34 4.17
CA TRP A 122 0.41 -0.70 5.01
C TRP A 122 -0.93 -0.22 5.58
N PRO A 123 -1.90 -1.14 5.78
CA PRO A 123 -3.12 -0.82 6.51
C PRO A 123 -2.79 -0.46 7.97
N ALA A 124 -3.67 0.29 8.62
CA ALA A 124 -3.40 0.87 9.94
C ALA A 124 -2.96 -0.16 10.98
N HIS A 125 -3.57 -1.35 10.94
CA HIS A 125 -3.30 -2.44 11.87
C HIS A 125 -1.97 -3.21 11.59
N ARG A 126 -1.30 -2.95 10.47
CA ARG A 126 0.02 -3.49 10.10
C ARG A 126 1.08 -2.42 9.87
N LYS A 127 0.74 -1.16 10.13
CA LYS A 127 1.62 -0.03 9.84
C LYS A 127 2.95 -0.17 10.61
N PRO A 128 4.11 -0.05 9.93
CA PRO A 128 5.40 -0.14 10.59
C PRO A 128 5.60 1.03 11.57
N SER A 129 6.49 0.84 12.54
CA SER A 129 6.97 1.93 13.40
C SER A 129 8.25 2.54 12.84
N LEU A 130 8.28 3.87 12.82
CA LEU A 130 9.48 4.62 12.45
C LEU A 130 10.32 4.90 13.71
N ARG A 131 11.58 4.51 13.67
CA ARG A 131 12.58 4.88 14.68
C ARG A 131 13.75 5.55 13.98
N LEU A 132 14.12 6.75 14.43
CA LEU A 132 15.27 7.49 13.93
C LEU A 132 16.43 7.27 14.91
N SER A 133 17.56 6.79 14.42
CA SER A 133 18.74 6.62 15.28
C SER A 133 19.53 7.92 15.36
N LYS A 134 19.37 8.63 16.48
CA LYS A 134 20.45 9.32 17.21
C LYS A 134 20.64 8.70 18.62
N ASP A 135 19.86 7.68 18.94
CA ASP A 135 19.67 7.11 20.28
C ASP A 135 19.86 5.57 20.31
N ASP A 136 20.68 5.01 19.41
CA ASP A 136 21.26 3.68 19.67
C ASP A 136 22.33 3.83 20.77
N PRO A 137 22.25 3.11 21.90
CA PRO A 137 23.32 3.08 22.90
C PRO A 137 24.63 2.50 22.35
#